data_AF-A0A932I537-F1
#
_entry.id   AF-A0A932I537-F1
#
_cell.length_a   1.000
_cell.length_b   1.000
_cell.length_c   1.000
_cell.angle_alpha   90.00
_cell.angle_beta   90.00
_cell.angle_gamma   90.00
#
_symmetry.space_group_name_H-M   'P 1'
#
loop_
_entity.id
_entity.type
_entity.pdbx_description
1 polymer ?
#
loop_
_entity_poly.entity_id
_entity_poly.type
_entity_poly.pdbx_seq_one_letter_code
_entity_poly.pdbx_strand_id
1 'polypeptide(L)'
;MKNSIVVRQVLPFIQWYGLMIFFTLLADFLLHRLQWVSVGRYLGYAGTALVLLSFLYSLRKRKFIASGSPKQYLALHEYLSWAGSVMILVHAGIHFNAILPWLAVLLLLIVVASGLTGKYLLKKANETLKEKKKSLLATGSSPEEADKKLFFDSVTVDIMKKWRTVHMPITLLLGLLSLLHILSILMYAK
;
A
#
# COMPACT_ATOMS: atom_id res chain seq x y z
N MET A 1 4.37 15.79 -26.71
CA MET A 1 3.44 16.08 -25.60
C MET A 1 4.25 16.22 -24.32
N LYS A 2 4.33 17.42 -23.73
CA LYS A 2 5.01 17.65 -22.45
C LYS A 2 4.24 16.89 -21.36
N ASN A 3 4.73 15.72 -20.93
CA ASN A 3 4.13 15.00 -19.81
C ASN A 3 4.08 15.96 -18.61
N SER A 4 2.86 16.28 -18.15
CA SER A 4 2.69 17.23 -17.07
C SER A 4 3.47 16.75 -15.84
N ILE A 5 3.98 17.68 -15.06
CA ILE A 5 4.72 17.40 -13.83
C ILE A 5 3.94 16.42 -12.92
N VAL A 6 2.60 16.47 -12.97
CA VAL A 6 1.70 15.55 -12.27
C VAL A 6 1.86 14.10 -12.74
N VAL A 7 1.92 13.85 -14.07
CA VAL A 7 2.08 12.49 -14.62
C VAL A 7 3.38 11.85 -14.15
N ARG A 8 4.51 12.58 -14.20
CA ARG A 8 5.81 12.04 -13.73
C ARG A 8 5.81 11.71 -12.23
N GLN A 9 4.99 12.38 -11.45
CA GLN A 9 4.95 12.23 -9.99
C GLN A 9 4.03 11.10 -9.54
N VAL A 10 2.95 10.84 -10.27
CA VAL A 10 2.01 9.73 -10.00
C VAL A 10 2.46 8.44 -10.70
N LEU A 11 3.35 8.53 -11.71
CA LEU A 11 3.83 7.37 -12.46
C LEU A 11 4.40 6.24 -11.60
N PRO A 12 5.25 6.47 -10.58
CA PRO A 12 5.75 5.38 -9.75
C PRO A 12 4.63 4.63 -9.01
N PHE A 13 3.60 5.34 -8.55
CA PHE A 13 2.41 4.73 -7.95
C PHE A 13 1.71 3.80 -8.94
N ILE A 14 1.44 4.29 -10.15
CA ILE A 14 0.77 3.52 -11.21
C ILE A 14 1.61 2.32 -11.62
N GLN A 15 2.93 2.49 -11.72
CA GLN A 15 3.86 1.41 -12.06
C GLN A 15 3.84 0.30 -11.01
N TRP A 16 3.99 0.61 -9.72
CA TRP A 16 4.00 -0.41 -8.68
C TRP A 16 2.66 -1.16 -8.56
N TYR A 17 1.55 -0.44 -8.72
CA TYR A 17 0.22 -1.05 -8.72
C TYR A 17 -0.01 -1.90 -9.98
N GLY A 18 0.35 -1.38 -11.15
CA GLY A 18 0.26 -2.10 -12.42
C GLY A 18 1.15 -3.34 -12.46
N LEU A 19 2.38 -3.27 -11.93
CA LEU A 19 3.26 -4.41 -11.77
C LEU A 19 2.65 -5.47 -10.87
N MET A 20 2.00 -5.09 -9.77
CA MET A 20 1.30 -6.04 -8.90
C MET A 20 0.24 -6.82 -9.69
N ILE A 21 -0.64 -6.10 -10.41
CA ILE A 21 -1.68 -6.73 -11.23
C ILE A 21 -1.07 -7.61 -12.33
N PHE A 22 -0.04 -7.12 -13.03
CA PHE A 22 0.66 -7.86 -14.06
C PHE A 22 1.27 -9.17 -13.52
N PHE A 23 2.00 -9.10 -12.40
CA PHE A 23 2.62 -10.29 -11.80
C PHE A 23 1.59 -11.27 -11.27
N THR A 24 0.49 -10.78 -10.69
CA THR A 24 -0.65 -11.64 -10.30
C THR A 24 -1.19 -12.41 -11.49
N LEU A 25 -1.55 -11.71 -12.58
CA LEU A 25 -2.13 -12.34 -13.76
C LEU A 25 -1.14 -13.28 -14.47
N LEU A 26 0.13 -12.89 -14.55
CA LEU A 26 1.18 -13.71 -15.14
C LEU A 26 1.40 -14.99 -14.33
N ALA A 27 1.49 -14.89 -13.00
CA ALA A 27 1.68 -16.04 -12.12
C ALA A 27 0.47 -16.98 -12.18
N ASP A 28 -0.74 -16.44 -12.09
CA ASP A 28 -1.98 -17.22 -12.22
C ASP A 28 -2.05 -17.95 -13.57
N PHE A 29 -1.77 -17.26 -14.67
CA PHE A 29 -1.71 -17.84 -16.01
C PHE A 29 -0.69 -18.99 -16.10
N LEU A 30 0.53 -18.79 -15.58
CA LEU A 30 1.58 -19.81 -15.59
C LEU A 30 1.19 -21.04 -14.76
N LEU A 31 0.59 -20.85 -13.59
CA LEU A 31 0.13 -21.96 -12.75
C LEU A 31 -0.95 -22.79 -13.46
N HIS A 32 -1.88 -22.15 -14.17
CA HIS A 32 -2.87 -22.86 -14.98
C HIS A 32 -2.23 -23.57 -16.18
N ARG A 33 -1.31 -22.91 -16.88
CA ARG A 33 -0.64 -23.48 -18.06
C ARG A 33 0.22 -24.71 -17.71
N LEU A 34 0.81 -24.73 -16.51
CA LEU A 34 1.62 -25.83 -15.98
C LEU A 34 0.82 -26.87 -15.19
N GLN A 35 -0.50 -26.68 -15.02
CA GLN A 35 -1.38 -27.55 -14.22
C GLN A 35 -0.97 -27.61 -12.73
N TRP A 36 -0.35 -26.55 -12.21
CA TRP A 36 0.12 -26.41 -10.82
C TRP A 36 -0.84 -25.56 -9.98
N VAL A 37 -2.14 -25.58 -10.28
CA VAL A 37 -3.15 -24.73 -9.64
C VAL A 37 -3.22 -24.96 -8.11
N SER A 38 -2.84 -26.15 -7.63
CA SER A 38 -2.74 -26.45 -6.19
C SER A 38 -1.74 -25.55 -5.46
N VAL A 39 -0.70 -25.06 -6.13
CA VAL A 39 0.29 -24.10 -5.57
C VAL A 39 -0.40 -22.80 -5.14
N GLY A 40 -1.43 -22.35 -5.87
CA GLY A 40 -2.22 -21.17 -5.52
C GLY A 40 -2.82 -21.26 -4.11
N ARG A 41 -3.18 -22.47 -3.64
CA ARG A 41 -3.67 -22.65 -2.25
C ARG A 41 -2.58 -22.34 -1.22
N TYR A 42 -1.36 -22.82 -1.43
CA TYR A 42 -0.23 -22.56 -0.55
C TYR A 42 0.21 -21.10 -0.55
N LEU A 43 0.08 -20.42 -1.70
CA LEU A 43 0.31 -18.97 -1.79
C LEU A 43 -0.66 -18.17 -0.90
N GLY A 44 -1.87 -18.66 -0.65
CA GLY A 44 -2.81 -18.05 0.29
C GLY A 44 -2.28 -18.03 1.73
N TYR A 45 -1.78 -19.18 2.21
CA TYR A 45 -1.17 -19.28 3.55
C TYR A 45 0.09 -18.43 3.66
N ALA A 46 1.01 -18.57 2.71
CA ALA A 46 2.28 -17.86 2.73
C ALA A 46 2.09 -16.35 2.56
N GLY A 47 1.19 -15.92 1.65
CA GLY A 47 0.83 -14.52 1.47
C GLY A 47 0.20 -13.90 2.71
N THR A 48 -0.71 -14.62 3.38
CA THR A 48 -1.28 -14.20 4.66
C THR A 48 -0.21 -14.01 5.72
N ALA A 49 0.75 -14.95 5.82
CA ALA A 49 1.88 -14.84 6.75
C ALA A 49 2.74 -13.59 6.46
N LEU A 50 3.05 -13.30 5.19
CA LEU A 50 3.80 -12.09 4.82
C LEU A 50 3.04 -10.80 5.18
N VAL A 51 1.73 -10.75 4.92
CA VAL A 51 0.89 -9.61 5.30
C VAL A 51 0.87 -9.43 6.81
N LEU A 52 0.74 -10.50 7.60
CA LEU A 52 0.82 -10.44 9.06
C LEU A 52 2.20 -9.94 9.54
N LEU A 53 3.29 -10.46 8.97
CA LEU A 53 4.65 -9.99 9.28
C LEU A 53 4.86 -8.52 8.91
N SER A 54 4.17 -7.99 7.91
CA SER A 54 4.25 -6.58 7.56
C SER A 54 3.80 -5.64 8.70
N PHE A 55 2.99 -6.13 9.66
CA PHE A 55 2.57 -5.34 10.84
C PHE A 55 3.69 -5.08 11.84
N LEU A 56 4.86 -5.69 11.68
CA LEU A 56 6.06 -5.34 12.45
C LEU A 56 6.37 -3.83 12.39
N TYR A 57 6.08 -3.16 11.28
CA TYR A 57 6.17 -1.69 11.19
C TYR A 57 5.21 -0.98 12.15
N SER A 58 3.96 -1.45 12.24
CA SER A 58 2.98 -0.88 13.16
C SER A 58 3.43 -1.04 14.62
N LEU A 59 3.99 -2.20 14.98
CA LEU A 59 4.55 -2.46 16.31
C LEU A 59 5.74 -1.55 16.61
N ARG A 60 6.69 -1.44 15.65
CA ARG A 60 7.84 -0.54 15.76
C ARG A 60 7.44 0.92 15.94
N LYS A 61 6.42 1.37 15.20
CA LYS A 61 5.95 2.77 15.27
C LYS A 61 5.19 3.09 16.55
N ARG A 62 4.54 2.08 17.17
CA ARG A 62 3.94 2.18 18.51
C ARG A 62 4.96 1.98 19.64
N LYS A 63 6.25 1.83 19.31
CA LYS A 63 7.37 1.62 20.24
C LYS A 63 7.29 0.31 21.05
N PHE A 64 6.52 -0.68 20.60
CA PHE A 64 6.56 -2.04 21.17
C PHE A 64 7.87 -2.77 20.81
N ILE A 65 8.46 -2.42 19.66
CA ILE A 65 9.81 -2.86 19.27
C ILE A 65 10.73 -1.66 19.42
N ALA A 66 11.82 -1.81 20.18
CA ALA A 66 12.78 -0.74 20.44
C ALA A 66 13.93 -0.67 19.42
N SER A 67 14.27 -1.79 18.78
CA SER A 67 15.40 -1.92 17.86
C SER A 67 15.07 -1.48 16.42
N GLY A 68 16.13 -1.18 15.65
CA GLY A 68 16.05 -0.82 14.23
C GLY A 68 15.40 0.55 13.94
N SER A 69 15.55 1.04 12.72
CA SER A 69 15.00 2.34 12.32
C SER A 69 13.56 2.23 11.81
N PRO A 70 12.67 3.21 12.11
CA PRO A 70 11.31 3.23 11.55
C PRO A 70 11.28 3.21 10.02
N LYS A 71 12.31 3.75 9.36
CA LYS A 71 12.45 3.76 7.90
C LYS A 71 12.69 2.35 7.34
N GLN A 72 13.54 1.54 7.98
CA GLN A 72 13.76 0.15 7.57
C GLN A 72 12.50 -0.70 7.75
N TYR A 73 11.81 -0.57 8.88
CA TYR A 73 10.55 -1.28 9.11
C TYR A 73 9.46 -0.86 8.11
N LEU A 74 9.40 0.42 7.73
CA LEU A 74 8.48 0.86 6.69
C LEU A 74 8.81 0.22 5.34
N ALA A 75 10.09 0.18 4.95
CA ALA A 75 10.51 -0.49 3.72
C ALA A 75 10.17 -1.99 3.75
N LEU A 76 10.43 -2.66 4.88
CA LEU A 76 10.05 -4.06 5.07
C LEU A 76 8.54 -4.27 4.94
N HIS A 77 7.73 -3.42 5.58
CA HIS A 77 6.27 -3.45 5.45
C HIS A 77 5.85 -3.30 3.98
N GLU A 78 6.42 -2.35 3.25
CA GLU A 78 6.11 -2.15 1.83
C GLU A 78 6.41 -3.40 0.99
N TYR A 79 7.59 -4.02 1.16
CA TYR A 79 7.95 -5.23 0.41
C TYR A 79 7.10 -6.44 0.80
N LEU A 80 6.92 -6.69 2.10
CA LEU A 80 6.13 -7.81 2.60
C LEU A 80 4.66 -7.68 2.23
N SER A 81 4.07 -6.49 2.39
CA SER A 81 2.68 -6.24 2.01
C SER A 81 2.48 -6.38 0.51
N TRP A 82 3.41 -5.88 -0.32
CA TRP A 82 3.30 -6.00 -1.77
C TRP A 82 3.43 -7.47 -2.23
N ALA A 83 4.47 -8.18 -1.78
CA ALA A 83 4.67 -9.59 -2.12
C ALA A 83 3.53 -10.48 -1.60
N GLY A 84 3.11 -10.28 -0.35
CA GLY A 84 1.98 -10.99 0.24
C GLY A 84 0.67 -10.71 -0.50
N SER A 85 0.44 -9.47 -0.96
CA SER A 85 -0.75 -9.13 -1.76
C SER A 85 -0.76 -9.86 -3.11
N VAL A 86 0.38 -9.90 -3.82
CA VAL A 86 0.49 -10.69 -5.07
C VAL A 86 0.15 -12.15 -4.80
N MET A 87 0.73 -12.76 -3.76
CA MET A 87 0.48 -14.17 -3.41
C MET A 87 -0.99 -14.44 -3.07
N ILE A 88 -1.65 -13.55 -2.31
CA ILE A 88 -3.07 -13.66 -1.97
C ILE A 88 -3.95 -13.46 -3.21
N LEU A 89 -3.60 -12.55 -4.10
CA LEU A 89 -4.35 -12.34 -5.34
C LEU A 89 -4.22 -13.54 -6.28
N VAL A 90 -3.04 -14.15 -6.38
CA VAL A 90 -2.84 -15.41 -7.13
C VAL A 90 -3.63 -16.55 -6.49
N HIS A 91 -3.66 -16.63 -5.15
CA HIS A 91 -4.49 -17.58 -4.42
C HIS A 91 -5.98 -17.46 -4.74
N ALA A 92 -6.47 -16.22 -4.85
CA ALA A 92 -7.86 -15.96 -5.20
C ALA A 92 -8.20 -16.45 -6.62
N GLY A 93 -7.22 -16.38 -7.55
CA GLY A 93 -7.40 -16.76 -8.96
C GLY A 93 -8.53 -15.98 -9.64
N ILE A 94 -9.07 -16.54 -10.73
CA ILE A 94 -10.20 -15.98 -11.49
C ILE A 94 -11.51 -16.75 -11.21
N HIS A 95 -11.53 -17.59 -10.17
CA HIS A 95 -12.67 -18.46 -9.86
C HIS A 95 -13.46 -17.94 -8.66
N PHE A 96 -14.69 -17.51 -8.95
CA PHE A 96 -15.43 -16.50 -8.21
C PHE A 96 -16.79 -17.02 -7.73
N ASN A 97 -16.79 -17.83 -6.67
CA ASN A 97 -18.00 -18.58 -6.26
C ASN A 97 -18.70 -18.04 -4.99
N ALA A 98 -18.17 -17.02 -4.32
CA ALA A 98 -18.75 -16.47 -3.09
C ALA A 98 -18.47 -14.97 -2.89
N ILE A 99 -19.43 -14.23 -2.33
CA ILE A 99 -19.35 -12.76 -2.13
C ILE A 99 -18.24 -12.38 -1.12
N LEU A 100 -18.06 -13.17 -0.07
CA LEU A 100 -17.10 -12.88 1.00
C LEU A 100 -15.64 -12.75 0.48
N PRO A 101 -15.07 -13.74 -0.24
CA PRO A 101 -13.73 -13.59 -0.81
C PRO A 101 -13.64 -12.46 -1.85
N TRP A 102 -14.72 -12.15 -2.58
CA TRP A 102 -14.77 -10.99 -3.48
C TRP A 102 -14.57 -9.67 -2.74
N LEU A 103 -15.29 -9.47 -1.63
CA LEU A 103 -15.14 -8.27 -0.82
C LEU A 103 -13.72 -8.17 -0.23
N ALA A 104 -13.13 -9.30 0.17
CA ALA A 104 -11.74 -9.34 0.65
C ALA A 104 -10.74 -8.93 -0.45
N VAL A 105 -10.88 -9.45 -1.68
CA VAL A 105 -10.02 -9.09 -2.83
C VAL A 105 -10.16 -7.61 -3.18
N LEU A 106 -11.39 -7.10 -3.29
CA LEU A 106 -11.65 -5.69 -3.57
C LEU A 106 -11.01 -4.81 -2.50
N LEU A 107 -11.19 -5.16 -1.23
CA LEU A 107 -10.65 -4.37 -0.14
C LEU A 107 -9.11 -4.47 -0.07
N LEU A 108 -8.51 -5.61 -0.42
CA LEU A 108 -7.06 -5.76 -0.52
C LEU A 108 -6.50 -4.79 -1.56
N LEU A 109 -7.11 -4.72 -2.75
CA LEU A 109 -6.74 -3.78 -3.81
C LEU A 109 -6.84 -2.32 -3.33
N ILE A 110 -7.93 -1.97 -2.64
CA ILE A 110 -8.12 -0.64 -2.05
C ILE A 110 -7.06 -0.33 -0.98
N VAL A 111 -6.71 -1.30 -0.12
CA VAL A 111 -5.68 -1.13 0.92
C VAL A 111 -4.31 -0.89 0.28
N VAL A 112 -3.93 -1.66 -0.73
CA VAL A 112 -2.65 -1.47 -1.44
C VAL A 112 -2.60 -0.10 -2.12
N ALA A 113 -3.67 0.28 -2.83
CA ALA A 113 -3.77 1.60 -3.45
C ALA A 113 -3.69 2.73 -2.40
N SER A 114 -4.39 2.59 -1.28
CA SER A 114 -4.35 3.56 -0.17
C SER A 114 -2.94 3.69 0.45
N GLY A 115 -2.23 2.57 0.61
CA GLY A 115 -0.87 2.55 1.15
C GLY A 115 0.13 3.23 0.23
N LEU A 116 0.12 2.90 -1.07
CA LEU A 116 0.97 3.54 -2.07
C LEU A 116 0.65 5.04 -2.21
N THR A 117 -0.63 5.42 -2.12
CA THR A 117 -1.09 6.82 -2.10
C THR A 117 -0.43 7.59 -0.96
N GLY A 118 -0.49 7.06 0.26
CA GLY A 118 0.14 7.69 1.43
C GLY A 118 1.66 7.84 1.29
N LYS A 119 2.34 6.84 0.72
CA LYS A 119 3.80 6.88 0.50
C LYS A 119 4.20 7.96 -0.51
N TYR A 120 3.61 7.92 -1.71
CA TYR A 120 4.05 8.74 -2.83
C TYR A 120 3.54 10.18 -2.72
N LEU A 121 2.27 10.38 -2.35
CA LEU A 121 1.72 11.74 -2.22
C LEU A 121 2.38 12.52 -1.09
N LEU A 122 2.60 11.91 0.08
CA LEU A 122 3.24 12.60 1.21
C LEU A 122 4.70 12.97 0.90
N LYS A 123 5.46 12.02 0.34
CA LYS A 123 6.85 12.28 -0.06
C LYS A 123 6.89 13.45 -1.04
N LYS A 124 6.03 13.43 -2.05
CA LYS A 124 5.98 14.45 -3.09
C LYS A 124 5.54 15.81 -2.55
N ALA A 125 4.50 15.86 -1.73
CA ALA A 125 4.00 17.10 -1.15
C ALA A 125 5.08 17.77 -0.28
N ASN A 126 5.85 16.99 0.49
CA ASN A 126 6.99 17.52 1.26
C ASN A 126 8.13 18.04 0.37
N GLU A 127 8.47 17.34 -0.71
CA GLU A 127 9.50 17.79 -1.67
C GLU A 127 9.08 19.11 -2.34
N THR A 128 7.85 19.18 -2.86
CA THR A 128 7.31 20.38 -3.50
C THR A 128 7.28 21.58 -2.54
N LEU A 129 6.86 21.37 -1.28
CA LEU A 129 6.84 22.44 -0.27
C LEU A 129 8.26 22.98 -0.01
N LYS A 130 9.25 22.09 0.10
CA LYS A 130 10.67 22.47 0.29
C LYS A 130 11.22 23.23 -0.91
N GLU A 131 10.93 22.76 -2.13
CA GLU A 131 11.36 23.41 -3.38
C GLU A 131 10.76 24.81 -3.50
N LYS A 132 9.46 24.97 -3.27
CA LYS A 132 8.78 26.27 -3.28
C LYS A 132 9.37 27.22 -2.22
N LYS A 133 9.59 26.74 -0.99
CA LYS A 133 10.21 27.56 0.07
C LYS A 133 11.60 28.03 -0.33
N LYS A 134 12.43 27.13 -0.86
CA LYS A 134 13.77 27.47 -1.35
C LYS A 134 13.71 28.52 -2.48
N SER A 135 12.77 28.38 -3.41
CA SER A 135 12.59 29.34 -4.51
C SER A 135 12.21 30.72 -4.01
N LEU A 136 11.27 30.81 -3.04
CA LEU A 136 10.84 32.11 -2.49
C LEU A 136 11.97 32.84 -1.77
N LEU A 137 12.76 32.11 -0.99
CA LEU A 137 13.95 32.66 -0.33
C LEU A 137 15.01 33.12 -1.36
N ALA A 138 15.21 32.36 -2.43
CA ALA A 138 16.14 32.73 -3.50
C ALA A 138 15.68 33.98 -4.28
N THR A 139 14.37 34.22 -4.38
CA THR A 139 13.81 35.44 -4.98
C THR A 139 13.79 36.65 -4.05
N GLY A 140 14.35 36.53 -2.84
CA GLY A 140 14.49 37.63 -1.88
C GLY A 140 13.31 37.82 -0.92
N SER A 141 12.33 36.91 -0.88
CA SER A 141 11.30 36.94 0.16
C SER A 141 11.91 36.66 1.53
N SER A 142 11.46 37.37 2.56
CA SER A 142 11.85 37.06 3.94
C SER A 142 11.32 35.66 4.34
N PRO A 143 11.93 35.01 5.35
CA PRO A 143 11.43 33.75 5.88
C PRO A 143 9.95 33.80 6.32
N GLU A 144 9.50 34.89 6.96
CA GLU A 144 8.10 35.01 7.37
C GLU A 144 7.16 35.15 6.18
N GLU A 145 7.58 35.90 5.15
CA GLU A 145 6.77 36.10 3.95
C GLU A 145 6.63 34.79 3.15
N ALA A 146 7.71 34.00 3.07
CA ALA A 146 7.69 32.69 2.44
C ALA A 146 6.76 31.72 3.18
N ASP A 147 6.78 31.70 4.50
CA ASP A 147 5.89 30.86 5.31
C ASP A 147 4.42 31.28 5.19
N LYS A 148 4.14 32.59 5.13
CA LYS A 148 2.79 33.11 4.87
C LYS A 148 2.27 32.68 3.49
N LYS A 149 3.11 32.77 2.44
CA LYS A 149 2.75 32.33 1.07
C LYS A 149 2.51 30.83 0.98
N LEU A 150 3.18 30.03 1.81
CA LEU A 150 3.10 28.57 1.81
C LEU A 150 2.15 27.99 2.88
N PHE A 151 1.37 28.82 3.57
CA PHE A 151 0.50 28.39 4.66
C PHE A 151 -0.48 27.28 4.24
N PHE A 152 -1.20 27.43 3.14
CA PHE A 152 -2.14 26.40 2.68
C PHE A 152 -1.44 25.12 2.19
N ASP A 153 -0.27 25.25 1.56
CA ASP A 153 0.53 24.11 1.14
C ASP A 153 1.03 23.31 2.37
N SER A 154 1.46 23.99 3.44
CA SER A 154 1.93 23.35 4.67
C SER A 154 0.80 22.66 5.44
N VAL A 155 -0.39 23.29 5.53
CA VAL A 155 -1.60 22.68 6.10
C VAL A 155 -1.98 21.41 5.35
N THR A 156 -1.94 21.45 4.02
CA THR A 156 -2.25 20.28 3.18
C THR A 156 -1.25 19.15 3.44
N VAL A 157 0.05 19.45 3.53
CA VAL A 157 1.09 18.47 3.88
C VAL A 157 0.85 17.88 5.27
N ASP A 158 0.43 18.69 6.24
CA ASP A 158 0.16 18.23 7.61
C ASP A 158 -1.06 17.30 7.70
N ILE A 159 -2.09 17.53 6.87
CA ILE A 159 -3.20 16.59 6.71
C ILE A 159 -2.68 15.27 6.12
N MET A 160 -1.84 15.32 5.08
CA MET A 160 -1.27 14.13 4.46
C MET A 160 -0.38 13.32 5.41
N LYS A 161 0.29 13.97 6.38
CA LYS A 161 1.04 13.26 7.44
C LYS A 161 0.15 12.36 8.30
N LYS A 162 -1.14 12.67 8.38
CA LYS A 162 -2.15 11.89 9.13
C LYS A 162 -2.80 10.80 8.29
N TRP A 163 -2.41 10.57 7.03
CA TRP A 163 -3.02 9.58 6.12
C TRP A 163 -3.24 8.18 6.73
N ARG A 164 -2.39 7.80 7.69
CA ARG A 164 -2.54 6.58 8.48
C ARG A 164 -3.93 6.44 9.14
N THR A 165 -4.59 7.52 9.55
CA THR A 165 -5.93 7.49 10.16
C THR A 165 -7.00 7.00 9.18
N VAL A 166 -6.77 7.15 7.88
CA VAL A 166 -7.62 6.62 6.81
C VAL A 166 -7.20 5.19 6.45
N HIS A 167 -5.90 4.94 6.31
CA HIS A 167 -5.38 3.64 5.89
C HIS A 167 -5.64 2.52 6.91
N MET A 168 -5.51 2.81 8.21
CA MET A 168 -5.66 1.79 9.26
C MET A 168 -7.07 1.20 9.36
N PRO A 169 -8.18 1.97 9.39
CA PRO A 169 -9.53 1.41 9.39
C PRO A 169 -9.81 0.47 8.21
N ILE A 170 -9.39 0.86 7.00
CA ILE A 170 -9.57 0.05 5.79
C ILE A 170 -8.78 -1.27 5.93
N THR A 171 -7.57 -1.21 6.46
CA THR A 171 -6.73 -2.39 6.71
C THR A 171 -7.34 -3.32 7.78
N LEU A 172 -7.95 -2.77 8.82
CA LEU A 172 -8.64 -3.56 9.85
C LEU A 172 -9.88 -4.26 9.29
N LEU A 173 -10.65 -3.58 8.45
CA LEU A 173 -11.79 -4.17 7.76
C LEU A 173 -11.34 -5.31 6.83
N LEU A 174 -10.21 -5.16 6.13
CA LEU A 174 -9.61 -6.25 5.35
C LEU A 174 -9.24 -7.43 6.24
N GLY A 175 -8.62 -7.17 7.39
CA GLY A 175 -8.31 -8.21 8.38
C GLY A 175 -9.55 -8.96 8.84
N LEU A 176 -10.65 -8.25 9.12
CA LEU A 176 -11.93 -8.85 9.50
C LEU A 176 -12.50 -9.73 8.38
N LEU A 177 -12.59 -9.21 7.14
CA LEU A 177 -13.09 -10.00 6.01
C LEU A 177 -12.22 -11.23 5.73
N SER A 178 -10.90 -11.09 5.85
CA SER A 178 -9.95 -12.19 5.66
C SER A 178 -10.11 -13.26 6.76
N LEU A 179 -10.29 -12.84 8.01
CA LEU A 179 -10.54 -13.75 9.12
C LEU A 179 -11.86 -14.52 8.92
N LEU A 180 -12.94 -13.82 8.57
CA LEU A 180 -14.23 -14.43 8.27
C LEU A 180 -14.11 -15.43 7.12
N HIS A 181 -13.36 -15.08 6.07
CA HIS A 181 -13.11 -15.98 4.94
C HIS A 181 -12.39 -17.26 5.40
N ILE A 182 -11.28 -17.13 6.15
CA ILE A 182 -10.52 -18.28 6.67
C ILE A 182 -11.41 -19.15 7.57
N LEU A 183 -12.14 -18.56 8.52
CA LEU A 183 -13.04 -19.29 9.42
C LEU A 183 -14.13 -20.02 8.64
N SER A 184 -14.74 -19.37 7.63
CA SER A 184 -15.74 -20.01 6.79
C SER A 184 -15.18 -21.25 6.08
N ILE A 185 -13.98 -21.16 5.50
CA ILE A 185 -13.34 -22.30 4.85
C ILE A 185 -13.05 -23.40 5.87
N LEU A 186 -12.53 -23.08 7.06
CA LEU A 186 -12.26 -24.09 8.09
C LEU A 186 -13.53 -24.79 8.60
N MET A 187 -14.66 -24.08 8.69
CA MET A 187 -15.94 -24.67 9.13
C MET A 187 -16.57 -25.58 8.07
N TYR A 188 -16.38 -25.28 6.78
CA TYR A 188 -16.99 -26.02 5.67
C TYR A 188 -16.01 -26.94 4.92
N ALA A 189 -14.71 -26.91 5.25
CA ALA A 189 -13.72 -27.89 4.81
C ALA A 189 -13.99 -29.21 5.55
N LYS A 190 -14.84 -30.03 4.95
CA LYS A 190 -14.97 -31.46 5.30
C LYS A 190 -13.83 -32.26 4.68
#